data_AF-A0A0G1YF77-F1
#
_entry.id   AF-A0A0G1YF77-F1
#
_cell.length_a   1.000
_cell.length_b   1.000
_cell.length_c   1.000
_cell.angle_alpha   90.00
_cell.angle_beta   90.00
_cell.angle_gamma   90.00
#
_symmetry.space_group_name_H-M   'P 1'
#
loop_
_entity.id
_entity.type
_entity.pdbx_description
1 polymer ?
#
loop_
_entity_poly.entity_id
_entity_poly.type
_entity_poly.pdbx_seq_one_letter_code
_entity_poly.pdbx_strand_id
1 'polypeptide(L)'
;MKIGQLCYTTNRYLTCLYGTGMPIAFLKKNNQSSLVVIILLSLSTVTFAGVFFLTVYFFDFCRSLPGQGLSALPAVTLDNNQESGDEQKVEVTSGDPSIAQVVKQVSKHLALPDGEVLVATVLDPETFGREHAGFFVSPKKGDKVLVYADRVILYDPDRDRLLDIIHAALPGQAAGDRSVSTTSP
;
A
#
# COMPACT_ATOMS: atom_id res chain seq x y z
N MET A 1 49.76 59.85 44.54
CA MET A 1 50.61 58.88 43.81
C MET A 1 49.68 57.75 43.37
N LYS A 2 49.10 57.75 42.16
CA LYS A 2 49.66 57.56 40.81
C LYS A 2 50.51 56.28 40.64
N ILE A 3 49.92 55.39 39.84
CA ILE A 3 50.50 54.46 38.86
C ILE A 3 50.62 52.99 39.28
N GLY A 4 49.91 52.16 38.53
CA GLY A 4 50.09 50.71 38.48
C GLY A 4 49.03 49.98 37.64
N GLN A 5 48.69 50.47 36.45
CA GLN A 5 47.99 49.65 35.45
C GLN A 5 48.98 48.62 34.88
N LEU A 6 48.60 47.35 34.92
CA LEU A 6 49.16 46.32 34.04
C LEU A 6 48.00 45.71 33.25
N CYS A 7 47.85 46.18 32.02
CA CYS A 7 47.14 45.48 30.97
C CYS A 7 48.01 44.29 30.53
N TYR A 8 47.44 43.09 30.54
CA TYR A 8 47.86 42.05 29.59
C TYR A 8 46.69 41.76 28.65
N THR A 9 46.89 42.13 27.39
CA THR A 9 46.06 41.69 26.28
C THR A 9 46.74 40.45 25.71
N THR A 10 45.99 39.36 25.60
CA THR A 10 46.36 38.30 24.65
C THR A 10 45.08 37.68 24.11
N ASN A 11 44.62 38.35 23.05
CA ASN A 11 44.22 37.76 21.78
C ASN A 11 43.08 36.71 21.76
N ARG A 12 41.99 37.13 21.08
CA ARG A 12 40.98 36.33 20.37
C ARG A 12 40.22 35.30 21.21
N TYR A 13 39.01 35.65 21.63
CA TYR A 13 37.79 35.30 20.89
C TYR A 13 36.61 36.06 21.50
N LEU A 14 36.15 37.09 20.79
CA LEU A 14 34.77 37.56 20.93
C LEU A 14 33.86 36.46 20.38
N THR A 15 32.94 35.95 21.20
CA THR A 15 31.62 35.53 20.72
C THR A 15 30.59 35.91 21.78
N CYS A 16 30.05 37.12 21.63
CA CYS A 16 28.66 37.37 22.00
C CYS A 16 27.81 36.76 20.90
N LEU A 17 26.89 35.85 21.24
CA LEU A 17 25.64 35.67 20.51
C LEU A 17 24.61 35.08 21.48
N TYR A 18 23.63 35.91 21.84
CA TYR A 18 22.37 35.47 22.42
C TYR A 18 21.70 34.51 21.45
N GLY A 19 21.62 33.25 21.86
CA GLY A 19 20.92 32.18 21.19
C GLY A 19 21.05 30.98 22.11
N THR A 20 19.96 30.29 22.37
CA THR A 20 19.89 29.12 23.27
C THR A 20 20.71 27.96 22.72
N GLY A 21 22.03 28.09 22.78
CA GLY A 21 23.02 27.07 22.46
C GLY A 21 23.52 26.49 23.77
N MET A 22 23.17 25.23 24.03
CA MET A 22 23.74 24.47 25.14
C MET A 22 25.27 24.47 25.05
N PRO A 23 25.99 24.60 26.19
CA PRO A 23 27.43 24.53 26.21
C PRO A 23 27.86 23.10 25.85
N ILE A 24 28.50 22.93 24.70
CA ILE A 24 29.22 21.69 24.37
C ILE A 24 30.47 21.69 25.25
N ALA A 25 30.36 21.05 26.41
CA ALA A 25 31.47 20.81 27.31
C ALA A 25 32.55 20.01 26.57
N PHE A 26 33.69 20.64 26.38
CA PHE A 26 34.89 20.07 25.79
C PHE A 26 35.50 19.07 26.78
N LEU A 27 34.95 17.85 26.82
CA LEU A 27 35.51 16.74 27.61
C LEU A 27 36.76 16.20 26.92
N LYS A 28 37.91 16.80 27.23
CA LYS A 28 39.23 16.22 26.98
C LYS A 28 39.50 15.12 28.01
N LYS A 29 38.83 13.97 27.83
CA LYS A 29 39.21 12.71 28.49
C LYS A 29 39.63 11.77 27.37
N ASN A 30 40.82 11.16 27.52
CA ASN A 30 41.32 10.12 26.63
C ASN A 30 40.33 8.94 26.67
N ASN A 31 39.38 8.93 25.73
CA ASN A 31 38.11 8.22 25.88
C ASN A 31 37.67 7.68 24.50
N GLN A 32 38.42 6.68 24.02
CA GLN A 32 38.15 5.94 22.79
C GLN A 32 36.68 5.49 22.73
N SER A 33 36.08 5.11 23.87
CA SER A 33 34.68 4.70 23.98
C SER A 33 33.69 5.82 23.65
N SER A 34 34.01 7.08 23.96
CA SER A 34 33.11 8.21 23.65
C SER A 34 33.09 8.53 22.16
N LEU A 35 34.21 8.35 21.47
CA LEU A 35 34.29 8.57 20.03
C LEU A 35 33.51 7.48 19.27
N VAL A 36 33.59 6.22 19.72
CA VAL A 36 32.81 5.10 19.17
C VAL A 36 31.31 5.34 19.33
N VAL A 37 30.86 5.81 20.50
CA VAL A 37 29.42 6.11 20.72
C VAL A 37 28.93 7.22 19.78
N ILE A 38 29.72 8.28 19.57
CA ILE A 38 29.35 9.36 18.65
C ILE A 38 29.24 8.84 17.20
N ILE A 39 30.17 8.00 16.75
CA ILE A 39 30.11 7.40 15.41
C ILE A 39 28.87 6.51 15.27
N LEU A 40 28.57 5.66 16.25
CA LEU A 40 27.40 4.77 16.20
C LEU A 40 26.08 5.55 16.16
N LEU A 41 25.96 6.63 16.93
CA LEU A 41 24.78 7.49 16.90
C LEU A 41 24.60 8.15 15.54
N SER A 42 25.69 8.61 14.91
CA SER A 42 25.64 9.21 13.57
C SER A 42 25.28 8.20 12.48
N LEU A 43 25.74 6.96 12.59
CA LEU A 43 25.41 5.91 11.63
C LEU A 43 23.93 5.50 11.77
N SER A 44 23.44 5.41 13.01
CA SER A 44 22.04 5.11 13.29
C SER A 44 21.11 6.17 12.72
N THR A 45 21.43 7.46 12.82
CA THR A 45 20.55 8.52 12.30
C THR A 45 20.50 8.54 10.77
N VAL A 46 21.64 8.31 10.11
CA VAL A 46 21.71 8.23 8.64
C VAL A 46 20.88 7.05 8.10
N THR A 47 20.97 5.88 8.73
CA THR A 47 20.17 4.71 8.33
C THR A 47 18.66 4.96 8.51
N PHE A 48 18.25 5.55 9.64
CA PHE A 48 16.85 5.86 9.89
C PHE A 48 16.28 6.86 8.88
N ALA A 49 17.05 7.92 8.57
CA ALA A 49 16.66 8.88 7.54
C ALA A 49 16.54 8.20 6.17
N GLY A 50 17.49 7.35 5.80
CA GLY A 50 17.45 6.61 4.52
C GLY A 50 16.22 5.71 4.39
N VAL A 51 15.88 4.95 5.44
CA VAL A 51 14.67 4.12 5.45
C VAL A 51 13.41 4.98 5.38
N PHE A 52 13.36 6.09 6.12
CA PHE A 52 12.22 7.01 6.07
C PHE A 52 12.03 7.59 4.66
N PHE A 53 13.10 8.07 4.03
CA PHE A 53 13.05 8.56 2.65
C PHE A 53 12.62 7.47 1.67
N LEU A 54 13.11 6.23 1.81
CA LEU A 54 12.66 5.10 1.00
C LEU A 54 11.17 4.85 1.17
N THR A 55 10.64 4.85 2.40
CA THR A 55 9.21 4.63 2.63
C THR A 55 8.34 5.74 2.03
N VAL A 56 8.75 7.01 2.16
CA VAL A 56 8.05 8.15 1.54
C VAL A 56 8.16 8.07 0.02
N TYR A 57 9.32 7.74 -0.52
CA TYR A 57 9.53 7.60 -1.96
C TYR A 57 8.69 6.48 -2.55
N PHE A 58 8.63 5.30 -1.92
CA PHE A 58 7.76 4.20 -2.35
C PHE A 58 6.28 4.60 -2.28
N PHE A 59 5.87 5.32 -1.23
CA PHE A 59 4.50 5.79 -1.09
C PHE A 59 4.12 6.82 -2.15
N ASP A 60 5.02 7.75 -2.47
CA ASP A 60 4.80 8.77 -3.50
C ASP A 60 4.87 8.17 -4.91
N PHE A 61 5.74 7.18 -5.13
CA PHE A 61 5.77 6.40 -6.37
C PHE A 61 4.44 5.67 -6.62
N CYS A 62 3.80 5.14 -5.57
CA CYS A 62 2.46 4.58 -5.67
C CYS A 62 1.39 5.64 -6.00
N ARG A 63 1.57 6.90 -5.58
CA ARG A 63 0.67 8.01 -5.93
C ARG A 63 0.87 8.52 -7.35
N SER A 64 2.09 8.38 -7.89
CA SER A 64 2.44 8.91 -9.21
C SER A 64 2.08 7.99 -10.37
N LEU A 65 1.51 6.79 -10.13
CA LEU A 65 0.94 6.00 -11.23
C LEU A 65 -0.34 6.69 -11.70
N PRO A 66 -0.33 7.34 -12.88
CA PRO A 66 -1.52 8.02 -13.40
C PRO A 66 -2.59 6.97 -13.60
N GLY A 67 -3.75 7.18 -13.00
CA GLY A 67 -4.93 6.35 -13.23
C GLY A 67 -5.27 6.34 -14.71
N GLN A 68 -4.76 5.34 -15.43
CA GLN A 68 -5.22 5.05 -16.77
C GLN A 68 -6.64 4.50 -16.62
N GLY A 69 -7.57 5.28 -17.16
CA GLY A 69 -8.98 5.02 -17.08
C GLY A 69 -9.33 3.62 -17.59
N LEU A 70 -10.25 3.02 -16.85
CA LEU A 70 -11.15 1.89 -17.10
C LEU A 70 -11.90 1.91 -18.46
N SER A 71 -11.27 2.33 -19.55
CA SER A 71 -11.94 2.56 -20.84
C SER A 71 -11.53 1.59 -21.95
N ALA A 72 -10.62 0.65 -21.68
CA ALA A 72 -10.10 -0.27 -22.69
C ALA A 72 -9.90 -1.68 -22.12
N LEU A 73 -10.96 -2.29 -21.59
CA LEU A 73 -11.02 -3.74 -21.54
C LEU A 73 -11.51 -4.23 -22.92
N PRO A 74 -10.70 -4.95 -23.70
CA PRO A 74 -11.20 -5.64 -24.88
C PRO A 74 -12.26 -6.64 -24.41
N ALA A 75 -13.41 -6.64 -25.09
CA ALA A 75 -14.42 -7.65 -24.90
C ALA A 75 -13.77 -9.02 -25.14
N VAL A 76 -13.57 -9.80 -24.08
CA VAL A 76 -13.05 -11.15 -24.16
C VAL A 76 -14.13 -12.01 -24.81
N THR A 77 -14.01 -12.24 -26.12
CA THR A 77 -14.74 -13.28 -26.84
C THR A 77 -14.07 -14.62 -26.57
N LEU A 78 -14.69 -15.46 -25.74
CA LEU A 78 -14.29 -16.86 -25.55
C LEU A 78 -14.92 -17.73 -26.63
N ASP A 79 -14.23 -17.88 -27.76
CA ASP A 79 -14.48 -18.99 -28.68
C ASP A 79 -13.97 -20.30 -28.05
N ASN A 80 -14.81 -21.32 -28.06
CA ASN A 80 -14.62 -22.56 -27.34
C ASN A 80 -14.37 -23.67 -28.37
N ASN A 81 -13.11 -23.86 -28.76
CA ASN A 81 -12.69 -25.02 -29.53
C ASN A 81 -11.43 -25.61 -28.91
N GLN A 82 -11.60 -26.82 -28.37
CA GLN A 82 -10.58 -27.59 -27.68
C GLN A 82 -9.89 -28.52 -28.68
N GLU A 83 -8.70 -28.14 -29.12
CA GLU A 83 -7.71 -29.07 -29.68
C GLU A 83 -6.31 -28.66 -29.23
N SER A 84 -5.78 -29.45 -28.27
CA SER A 84 -4.37 -29.77 -27.99
C SER A 84 -3.29 -28.70 -28.24
N GLY A 85 -2.81 -28.07 -27.16
CA GLY A 85 -1.49 -27.44 -27.09
C GLY A 85 -1.41 -26.27 -26.13
N ASP A 86 -0.86 -26.50 -24.93
CA ASP A 86 -0.38 -25.53 -23.91
C ASP A 86 -1.00 -24.12 -23.91
N GLU A 87 -2.21 -23.99 -23.35
CA GLU A 87 -2.72 -22.74 -22.77
C GLU A 87 -3.87 -23.08 -21.81
N GLN A 88 -3.70 -22.73 -20.53
CA GLN A 88 -4.53 -23.20 -19.43
C GLN A 88 -5.80 -22.35 -19.31
N LYS A 89 -6.89 -22.80 -19.94
CA LYS A 89 -8.25 -22.26 -19.82
C LYS A 89 -8.92 -22.79 -18.55
N VAL A 90 -9.24 -21.91 -17.61
CA VAL A 90 -9.98 -22.27 -16.39
C VAL A 90 -11.47 -22.26 -16.69
N GLU A 91 -12.04 -23.45 -16.88
CA GLU A 91 -13.47 -23.72 -16.90
C GLU A 91 -13.96 -23.91 -15.45
N VAL A 92 -14.89 -23.07 -14.99
CA VAL A 92 -15.50 -23.18 -13.66
C VAL A 92 -16.91 -23.70 -13.84
N THR A 93 -17.10 -25.00 -13.62
CA THR A 93 -18.42 -25.62 -13.51
C THR A 93 -18.80 -25.69 -12.02
N SER A 94 -20.02 -25.27 -11.70
CA SER A 94 -20.65 -25.20 -10.37
C SER A 94 -20.93 -26.59 -9.74
N GLY A 95 -20.02 -27.56 -9.88
CA GLY A 95 -20.20 -28.96 -9.47
C GLY A 95 -19.22 -29.45 -8.40
N ASP A 96 -18.13 -28.71 -8.11
CA ASP A 96 -17.14 -29.18 -7.15
C ASP A 96 -17.54 -28.88 -5.69
N PRO A 97 -17.50 -29.88 -4.78
CA PRO A 97 -17.85 -29.68 -3.36
C PRO A 97 -16.95 -28.66 -2.65
N SER A 98 -15.78 -28.36 -3.23
CA SER A 98 -14.87 -27.32 -2.75
C SER A 98 -15.43 -25.90 -2.90
N ILE A 99 -16.27 -25.64 -3.91
CA ILE A 99 -16.79 -24.29 -4.19
C ILE A 99 -17.83 -23.90 -3.13
N ALA A 100 -18.74 -24.82 -2.83
CA ALA A 100 -19.78 -24.60 -1.81
C ALA A 100 -19.19 -24.33 -0.41
N GLN A 101 -18.06 -24.95 -0.10
CA GLN A 101 -17.35 -24.70 1.17
C GLN A 101 -16.77 -23.29 1.23
N VAL A 102 -16.12 -22.83 0.15
CA VAL A 102 -15.56 -21.47 0.07
C VAL A 102 -16.67 -20.42 0.18
N VAL A 103 -17.76 -20.58 -0.57
CA VAL A 103 -18.90 -19.65 -0.50
C VAL A 103 -19.49 -19.62 0.92
N LYS A 104 -19.60 -20.77 1.58
CA LYS A 104 -20.07 -20.86 2.98
C LYS A 104 -19.12 -20.23 3.99
N GLN A 105 -17.81 -20.21 3.73
CA GLN A 105 -16.86 -19.52 4.59
C GLN A 105 -16.97 -18.01 4.40
N VAL A 106 -16.99 -17.56 3.15
CA VAL A 106 -17.14 -16.14 2.80
C VAL A 106 -18.45 -15.57 3.35
N SER A 107 -19.55 -16.33 3.30
CA SER A 107 -20.86 -15.88 3.80
C SER A 107 -20.93 -15.65 5.31
N LYS A 108 -19.97 -16.16 6.09
CA LYS A 108 -19.85 -15.85 7.53
C LYS A 108 -19.33 -14.43 7.77
N HIS A 109 -18.54 -13.92 6.83
CA HIS A 109 -17.86 -12.64 6.97
C HIS A 109 -18.61 -11.50 6.28
N LEU A 110 -19.40 -11.82 5.24
CA LEU A 110 -20.14 -10.84 4.46
C LEU A 110 -21.49 -11.42 4.00
N ALA A 111 -22.53 -10.57 3.97
CA ALA A 111 -23.77 -10.90 3.27
C ALA A 111 -23.50 -10.95 1.76
N LEU A 112 -23.61 -12.15 1.19
CA LEU A 112 -23.41 -12.37 -0.24
C LEU A 112 -24.71 -12.08 -1.01
N PRO A 113 -24.61 -11.48 -2.22
CA PRO A 113 -25.76 -11.30 -3.09
C PRO A 113 -26.24 -12.67 -3.61
N ASP A 114 -27.53 -12.78 -3.84
CA ASP A 114 -28.12 -13.95 -4.49
C ASP A 114 -27.79 -13.95 -5.98
N GLY A 115 -27.34 -15.08 -6.51
CA GLY A 115 -27.06 -15.21 -7.94
C GLY A 115 -25.97 -16.23 -8.27
N GLU A 116 -25.56 -16.22 -9.53
CA GLU A 116 -24.43 -17.02 -10.01
C GLU A 116 -23.11 -16.44 -9.48
N VAL A 117 -22.27 -17.33 -8.97
CA VAL A 117 -20.94 -16.99 -8.47
C VAL A 117 -19.90 -17.74 -9.28
N LEU A 118 -18.94 -16.99 -9.82
CA LEU A 118 -17.77 -17.56 -10.47
C LEU A 118 -16.61 -17.57 -9.48
N VAL A 119 -16.07 -18.75 -9.19
CA VAL A 119 -14.92 -18.91 -8.29
C VAL A 119 -13.67 -19.25 -9.09
N ALA A 120 -12.71 -18.33 -9.13
CA ALA A 120 -11.41 -18.53 -9.73
C ALA A 120 -10.32 -18.68 -8.65
N THR A 121 -9.22 -19.34 -8.97
CA THR A 121 -8.05 -19.45 -8.08
C THR A 121 -6.88 -18.68 -8.69
N VAL A 122 -6.19 -17.88 -7.88
CA VAL A 122 -5.01 -17.14 -8.30
C VAL A 122 -3.85 -18.12 -8.50
N LEU A 123 -3.45 -18.33 -9.76
CA LEU A 123 -2.32 -19.18 -10.12
C LEU A 123 -0.98 -18.45 -10.05
N ASP A 124 -0.96 -17.20 -10.54
CA ASP A 124 0.20 -16.32 -10.55
C ASP A 124 -0.14 -14.96 -9.91
N PRO A 125 0.32 -14.72 -8.67
CA PRO A 125 0.02 -13.48 -7.96
C PRO A 125 0.71 -12.25 -8.57
N GLU A 126 1.85 -12.41 -9.24
CA GLU A 126 2.56 -11.27 -9.82
C GLU A 126 1.81 -10.72 -11.02
N THR A 127 1.40 -11.60 -11.94
CA THR A 127 0.64 -11.23 -13.13
C THR A 127 -0.73 -10.70 -12.73
N PHE A 128 -1.45 -11.41 -11.85
CA PHE A 128 -2.77 -10.98 -11.38
C PHE A 128 -2.72 -9.62 -10.66
N GLY A 129 -1.69 -9.40 -9.84
CA GLY A 129 -1.49 -8.12 -9.15
C GLY A 129 -1.15 -6.96 -10.08
N ARG A 130 -0.50 -7.23 -11.23
CA ARG A 130 -0.20 -6.22 -12.25
C ARG A 130 -1.43 -5.89 -13.09
N GLU A 131 -2.19 -6.89 -13.51
CA GLU A 131 -3.40 -6.73 -14.33
C GLU A 131 -4.53 -6.02 -13.54
N HIS A 132 -4.61 -6.29 -12.24
CA HIS A 132 -5.61 -5.70 -11.35
C HIS A 132 -4.96 -4.75 -10.33
N ALA A 133 -3.86 -4.10 -10.72
CA ALA A 133 -3.16 -3.14 -9.89
C ALA A 133 -4.12 -2.01 -9.46
N GLY A 134 -4.28 -1.84 -8.14
CA GLY A 134 -5.18 -0.84 -7.54
C GLY A 134 -6.53 -1.39 -7.07
N PHE A 135 -6.85 -2.64 -7.41
CA PHE A 135 -8.08 -3.30 -6.99
C PHE A 135 -7.87 -4.31 -5.86
N PHE A 136 -6.71 -4.97 -5.82
CA PHE A 136 -6.40 -5.99 -4.82
C PHE A 136 -5.07 -5.71 -4.13
N VAL A 137 -5.08 -5.73 -2.79
CA VAL A 137 -3.87 -5.56 -1.98
C VAL A 137 -3.13 -6.90 -1.83
N SER A 138 -2.05 -7.08 -2.61
CA SER A 138 -1.09 -8.19 -2.49
C SER A 138 -1.71 -9.60 -2.57
N PRO A 139 -2.26 -10.01 -3.73
CA PRO A 139 -2.79 -11.35 -3.96
C PRO A 139 -1.70 -12.41 -3.76
N LYS A 140 -2.07 -13.59 -3.26
CA LYS A 140 -1.19 -14.74 -3.11
C LYS A 140 -1.62 -15.90 -4.00
N LYS A 141 -0.65 -16.75 -4.34
CA LYS A 141 -0.91 -18.01 -5.04
C LYS A 141 -1.81 -18.89 -4.19
N GLY A 142 -2.94 -19.33 -4.75
CA GLY A 142 -3.94 -20.15 -4.07
C GLY A 142 -5.13 -19.39 -3.52
N ASP A 143 -5.08 -18.05 -3.47
CA ASP A 143 -6.22 -17.22 -3.08
C ASP A 143 -7.41 -17.46 -4.03
N LYS A 144 -8.62 -17.30 -3.49
CA LYS A 144 -9.88 -17.50 -4.19
C LYS A 144 -10.47 -16.14 -4.57
N VAL A 145 -10.82 -15.97 -5.84
CA VAL A 145 -11.54 -14.80 -6.34
C VAL A 145 -12.97 -15.22 -6.61
N LEU A 146 -13.92 -14.57 -5.95
CA LEU A 146 -15.34 -14.76 -6.17
C LEU A 146 -15.87 -13.57 -6.97
N VAL A 147 -16.34 -13.82 -8.17
CA VAL A 147 -16.92 -12.80 -9.05
C VAL A 147 -18.44 -12.96 -9.03
N TYR A 148 -19.12 -11.90 -8.62
CA TYR A 148 -20.57 -11.72 -8.67
C TYR A 148 -20.91 -10.65 -9.70
N ALA A 149 -22.20 -10.52 -10.03
CA ALA A 149 -22.68 -9.51 -10.97
C ALA A 149 -22.42 -8.06 -10.50
N ASP A 150 -22.47 -7.81 -9.19
CA ASP A 150 -22.35 -6.47 -8.59
C ASP A 150 -21.01 -6.25 -7.86
N ARG A 151 -20.23 -7.30 -7.59
CA ARG A 151 -18.99 -7.21 -6.82
C ARG A 151 -18.00 -8.34 -7.10
N VAL A 152 -16.73 -8.06 -6.84
CA VAL A 152 -15.63 -9.03 -6.86
C VAL A 152 -15.00 -9.09 -5.48
N ILE A 153 -14.78 -10.30 -4.98
CA ILE A 153 -14.29 -10.56 -3.63
C ILE A 153 -13.02 -11.39 -3.72
N LEU A 154 -11.94 -10.93 -3.08
CA LEU A 154 -10.71 -11.71 -2.91
C LEU A 154 -10.69 -12.31 -1.50
N TYR A 155 -10.55 -13.63 -1.43
CA TYR A 155 -10.60 -14.41 -0.21
C TYR A 155 -9.38 -15.33 -0.07
N ASP A 156 -8.81 -15.33 1.13
CA ASP A 156 -7.74 -16.25 1.51
C ASP A 156 -8.34 -17.43 2.29
N PRO A 157 -8.34 -18.65 1.71
CA PRO A 157 -8.93 -19.83 2.35
C PRO A 157 -8.08 -20.39 3.50
N ASP A 158 -6.77 -20.13 3.53
CA ASP A 158 -5.86 -20.66 4.56
C ASP A 158 -6.03 -19.89 5.87
N ARG A 159 -6.24 -18.57 5.76
CA ARG A 159 -6.42 -17.68 6.92
C ARG A 159 -7.88 -17.37 7.25
N ASP A 160 -8.82 -17.94 6.49
CA ASP A 160 -10.25 -17.66 6.56
C ASP A 160 -10.54 -16.16 6.62
N ARG A 161 -9.98 -15.40 5.67
CA ARG A 161 -10.03 -13.93 5.70
C ARG A 161 -10.37 -13.34 4.34
N LEU A 162 -11.28 -12.36 4.35
CA LEU A 162 -11.52 -11.45 3.24
C LEU A 162 -10.35 -10.48 3.09
N LEU A 163 -9.71 -10.51 1.93
CA LEU A 163 -8.61 -9.60 1.59
C LEU A 163 -9.14 -8.30 1.02
N ASP A 164 -10.04 -8.38 0.03
CA ASP A 164 -10.60 -7.19 -0.62
C ASP A 164 -12.01 -7.42 -1.17
N ILE A 165 -12.78 -6.34 -1.28
CA ILE A 165 -14.14 -6.34 -1.84
C ILE A 165 -14.31 -5.12 -2.74
N ILE A 166 -14.53 -5.37 -4.03
CA ILE A 166 -14.72 -4.33 -5.03
C ILE A 166 -16.17 -4.39 -5.49
N HIS A 167 -16.87 -3.28 -5.42
CA HIS A 167 -18.21 -3.18 -6.00
C HIS A 167 -18.04 -2.78 -7.47
N ALA A 168 -18.47 -3.64 -8.38
CA ALA A 168 -18.49 -3.35 -9.80
C ALA A 168 -19.72 -2.48 -10.07
N ALA A 169 -19.51 -1.18 -10.22
CA ALA A 169 -20.55 -0.32 -10.77
C ALA A 169 -20.71 -0.69 -12.26
N LEU A 170 -21.73 -1.47 -12.57
CA LEU A 170 -22.09 -1.74 -13.95
C LEU A 170 -22.31 -0.39 -14.67
N PRO A 171 -21.67 -0.14 -15.83
CA PRO A 171 -21.94 1.05 -16.63
C PRO A 171 -23.41 1.01 -17.09
N GLY A 172 -24.28 1.64 -16.31
CA GLY A 172 -25.73 1.53 -16.45
C GLY A 172 -26.51 1.97 -15.20
N GLN A 173 -25.85 2.11 -14.05
CA GLN A 173 -26.45 2.63 -12.82
C GLN A 173 -25.99 4.06 -12.44
N ALA A 174 -25.59 4.85 -13.43
CA ALA A 174 -25.50 6.30 -13.29
C ALA A 174 -26.78 6.95 -13.85
N ALA A 175 -27.44 7.77 -13.03
CA ALA A 175 -28.53 8.68 -13.38
C ALA A 175 -29.97 8.13 -13.45
N GLY A 176 -30.38 7.37 -12.44
CA GLY A 176 -31.79 7.24 -12.07
C GLY A 176 -32.11 8.11 -10.85
N ASP A 177 -32.74 9.26 -11.09
CA ASP A 177 -33.66 9.92 -10.17
C ASP A 177 -33.11 10.81 -9.02
N ARG A 178 -32.84 12.08 -9.37
CA ARG A 178 -33.15 13.23 -8.50
C ARG A 178 -33.81 14.33 -9.33
N SER A 179 -34.97 14.04 -9.91
CA SER A 179 -35.87 15.12 -10.35
C SER A 179 -36.77 15.50 -9.17
N VAL A 180 -36.22 16.31 -8.26
CA VAL A 180 -37.03 17.00 -7.26
C VAL A 180 -37.84 18.06 -8.01
N SER A 181 -39.08 17.71 -8.36
CA SER A 181 -40.07 18.63 -8.89
C SER A 181 -40.47 19.60 -7.78
N THR A 182 -39.82 20.75 -7.72
CA THR A 182 -40.29 21.92 -6.97
C THR A 182 -41.50 22.50 -7.74
N THR A 183 -42.67 21.93 -7.52
CA THR A 183 -43.94 22.60 -7.83
C THR A 183 -44.45 23.19 -6.52
N SER A 184 -44.40 24.52 -6.42
CA SER A 184 -45.09 25.26 -5.37
C SER A 184 -46.22 26.08 -6.01
N PRO A 185 -47.32 26.29 -5.26
CA PRO A 185 -48.62 26.77 -5.73
C PRO A 185 -48.71 28.28 -6.02
#